data_AF-A0A815JP64-F1
#
_entry.id   AF-A0A815JP64-F1
#
_cell.length_a   1.000
_cell.length_b   1.000
_cell.length_c   1.000
_cell.angle_alpha   90.00
_cell.angle_beta   90.00
_cell.angle_gamma   90.00
#
_symmetry.space_group_name_H-M   'P 1'
#
loop_
_entity.id
_entity.type
_entity.pdbx_description
1 polymer ?
#
loop_
_entity_poly.entity_id
_entity_poly.type
_entity_poly.pdbx_seq_one_letter_code
_entity_poly.pdbx_strand_id
1 'polypeptide(L)'
;MIVSGALAQHIIPIIQECPQLDSIYILYDNQSIHEEWAKTIPKVKGIYTQIEPICKALQIDQENCDRAMISISFNRIDPLFMYTQLLKEALLQIEDDDAKSIKELVEYCRLQSDASEKTLEKIEEEYRNHSPIWWYTGPYFIYSMLNRGLRQMNVDIILKMGFFIRHLHNHITELHRQQHDNMPTKLQVFRGQ
;
A
#
# COMPACT_ATOMS: atom_id res chain seq x y z
N MET A 1 5.25 16.56 1.23
CA MET A 1 5.78 17.71 2.03
C MET A 1 4.71 18.78 2.12
N ILE A 2 4.49 19.39 3.30
CA ILE A 2 3.62 20.55 3.46
C ILE A 2 4.49 21.79 3.64
N VAL A 3 4.24 22.86 2.91
CA VAL A 3 5.01 24.12 3.00
C VAL A 3 4.07 25.31 3.02
N SER A 4 4.44 26.38 3.74
CA SER A 4 3.67 27.63 3.67
C SER A 4 3.92 28.34 2.35
N GLY A 5 2.90 28.99 1.77
CA GLY A 5 3.05 29.63 0.46
C GLY A 5 4.16 30.69 0.38
N ALA A 6 4.42 31.42 1.47
CA ALA A 6 5.53 32.38 1.55
C ALA A 6 6.91 31.73 1.34
N LEU A 7 7.10 30.51 1.83
CA LEU A 7 8.34 29.73 1.67
C LEU A 7 8.34 28.88 0.40
N ALA A 8 7.17 28.52 -0.12
CA ALA A 8 7.01 27.65 -1.27
C ALA A 8 7.73 28.20 -2.51
N GLN A 9 7.60 29.50 -2.80
CA GLN A 9 8.22 30.15 -3.96
C GLN A 9 9.75 30.06 -3.97
N HIS A 10 10.38 30.05 -2.79
CA HIS A 10 11.84 30.03 -2.66
C HIS A 10 12.39 28.61 -2.64
N ILE A 11 11.66 27.68 -2.01
CA ILE A 11 12.16 26.32 -1.78
C ILE A 11 11.84 25.41 -2.96
N ILE A 12 10.67 25.56 -3.60
CA ILE A 12 10.23 24.63 -4.65
C ILE A 12 11.20 24.55 -5.85
N PRO A 13 11.79 25.65 -6.35
CA PRO A 13 12.78 25.55 -7.43
C PRO A 13 13.99 24.67 -7.10
N ILE A 14 14.34 24.57 -5.81
CA ILE A 14 15.48 23.79 -5.30
C ILE A 14 15.11 22.31 -5.13
N ILE A 15 13.90 22.04 -4.65
CA ILE A 15 13.48 20.67 -4.28
C ILE A 15 12.66 19.96 -5.36
N GLN A 16 12.21 20.67 -6.40
CA GLN A 16 11.43 20.07 -7.49
C GLN A 16 12.18 18.92 -8.18
N GLU A 17 13.51 18.99 -8.24
CA GLU A 17 14.34 17.94 -8.83
C GLU A 17 14.63 16.78 -7.85
N CYS A 18 14.27 16.90 -6.57
CA CYS A 18 14.57 15.88 -5.57
C CYS A 18 13.77 14.59 -5.84
N PRO A 19 14.43 13.46 -6.16
CA PRO A 19 13.73 12.22 -6.54
C PRO A 19 12.99 11.57 -5.37
N GLN A 20 13.37 11.87 -4.13
CA GLN A 20 12.70 11.36 -2.92
C GLN A 20 11.41 12.13 -2.59
N LEU A 21 11.18 13.26 -3.26
CA LEU A 21 10.01 14.10 -3.06
C LEU A 21 8.98 13.83 -4.16
N ASP A 22 7.91 13.13 -3.79
CA ASP A 22 6.82 12.77 -4.70
C ASP A 22 5.74 13.88 -4.78
N SER A 23 5.31 14.38 -3.63
CA SER A 23 4.13 15.26 -3.53
C SER A 23 4.36 16.46 -2.59
N ILE A 24 3.94 17.65 -3.04
CA ILE A 24 4.02 18.93 -2.32
C ILE A 24 2.62 19.53 -2.16
N TYR A 25 2.26 19.90 -0.93
CA TYR A 25 1.01 20.59 -0.60
C TYR A 25 1.36 21.95 -0.01
N ILE A 26 0.72 23.01 -0.51
CA ILE A 26 1.02 24.37 -0.11
C ILE A 26 -0.12 24.90 0.76
N LEU A 27 0.19 25.37 1.97
CA LEU A 27 -0.77 26.05 2.85
C LEU A 27 -0.59 27.56 2.74
N TYR A 28 -1.63 28.28 2.32
CA TYR A 28 -1.54 29.70 2.02
C TYR A 28 -2.82 30.46 2.39
N ASP A 29 -2.70 31.44 3.28
CA ASP A 29 -3.85 32.17 3.85
C ASP A 29 -4.44 33.26 2.94
N ASN A 30 -3.73 33.69 1.88
CA ASN A 30 -4.15 34.84 1.08
C ASN A 30 -4.63 34.44 -0.33
N GLN A 31 -5.95 34.53 -0.56
CA GLN A 31 -6.63 34.12 -1.80
C GLN A 31 -6.35 34.97 -3.05
N SER A 32 -5.48 35.99 -2.98
CA SER A 32 -5.44 37.04 -3.99
C SER A 32 -4.43 36.86 -5.13
N ILE A 33 -3.70 35.74 -5.21
CA ILE A 33 -2.89 35.42 -6.38
C ILE A 33 -3.12 33.95 -6.71
N HIS A 34 -3.87 33.71 -7.79
CA HIS A 34 -3.83 32.42 -8.46
C HIS A 34 -2.39 32.18 -8.91
N GLU A 35 -1.66 31.40 -8.12
CA GLU A 35 -0.28 31.03 -8.38
C GLU A 35 -0.24 30.04 -9.56
N GLU A 36 -0.37 30.55 -10.78
CA GLU A 36 -0.22 29.77 -12.01
C GLU A 36 1.11 29.01 -12.03
N TRP A 37 2.15 29.55 -11.40
CA TRP A 37 3.45 28.90 -11.24
C TRP A 37 3.35 27.57 -10.49
N ALA A 38 2.45 27.42 -9.52
CA ALA A 38 2.28 26.17 -8.79
C ALA A 38 1.62 25.09 -9.65
N LYS A 39 0.77 25.49 -10.62
CA LYS A 39 0.13 24.58 -11.57
C LYS A 39 1.10 24.04 -12.63
N THR A 40 2.20 24.75 -12.90
CA THR A 40 3.22 24.29 -13.87
C THR A 40 4.19 23.28 -13.28
N ILE A 41 4.17 23.05 -11.96
CA ILE A 41 5.08 22.13 -11.28
C ILE A 41 4.38 20.78 -11.04
N PRO A 42 4.84 19.68 -11.66
CA PRO A 42 4.16 18.38 -11.60
C PRO A 42 4.00 17.80 -10.19
N LYS A 43 4.94 18.11 -9.29
CA LYS A 43 4.97 17.59 -7.91
C LYS A 43 4.04 18.35 -6.95
N VAL A 44 3.49 19.48 -7.35
CA VAL A 44 2.55 20.24 -6.52
C VAL A 44 1.16 19.63 -6.68
N LYS A 45 0.64 19.01 -5.62
CA LYS A 45 -0.68 18.35 -5.61
C LYS A 45 -1.82 19.32 -5.34
N GLY A 46 -1.54 20.44 -4.68
CA GLY A 46 -2.54 21.49 -4.47
C GLY A 46 -2.08 22.61 -3.56
N ILE A 47 -2.82 23.73 -3.65
CA ILE A 47 -2.72 24.87 -2.74
C ILE A 47 -4.02 24.92 -1.93
N TYR A 48 -3.89 25.08 -0.63
CA TYR A 48 -4.99 25.03 0.31
C TYR A 48 -4.91 26.21 1.25
N THR A 49 -6.06 26.74 1.63
CA THR A 49 -6.17 27.83 2.61
C THR A 49 -6.35 27.32 4.03
N GLN A 50 -6.66 26.04 4.19
CA GLN A 50 -6.95 25.39 5.47
C GLN A 50 -6.29 24.02 5.51
N ILE A 51 -6.08 23.49 6.72
CA ILE A 51 -5.40 22.20 6.91
C ILE A 51 -6.33 21.02 6.64
N GLU A 52 -7.64 21.14 6.88
CA GLU A 52 -8.61 20.03 6.71
C GLU A 52 -8.67 19.49 5.27
N PRO A 53 -8.70 20.33 4.22
CA PRO A 53 -8.58 19.86 2.84
C PRO A 53 -7.25 19.15 2.54
N ILE A 54 -6.14 19.59 3.15
CA ILE A 54 -4.84 18.93 3.02
C ILE A 54 -4.92 17.53 3.64
N CYS A 55 -5.50 17.40 4.83
CA CYS A 55 -5.67 16.10 5.48
C CYS A 55 -6.48 15.13 4.62
N LYS A 56 -7.56 15.59 3.97
CA LYS A 56 -8.33 14.76 3.03
C LYS A 56 -7.54 14.36 1.79
N ALA A 57 -6.79 15.30 1.20
CA ALA A 57 -5.94 15.01 0.05
C ALA A 57 -4.83 14.01 0.41
N LEU A 58 -4.23 14.14 1.60
CA LEU A 58 -3.24 13.20 2.11
C LEU A 58 -3.84 11.81 2.36
N GLN A 59 -5.06 11.70 2.87
CA GLN A 59 -5.73 10.41 3.04
C GLN A 59 -5.94 9.72 1.69
N ILE A 60 -6.41 10.44 0.69
CA ILE A 60 -6.59 9.92 -0.68
C ILE A 60 -5.24 9.52 -1.29
N ASP A 61 -4.23 10.36 -1.15
CA ASP A 61 -2.90 10.09 -1.70
C ASP A 61 -2.20 8.95 -0.95
N GLN A 62 -2.44 8.77 0.34
CA GLN A 62 -1.99 7.61 1.11
C GLN A 62 -2.59 6.31 0.56
N GLU A 63 -3.90 6.27 0.33
CA GLU A 63 -4.56 5.12 -0.29
C GLU A 63 -4.08 4.83 -1.71
N ASN A 64 -3.69 5.88 -2.46
CA ASN A 64 -3.13 5.74 -3.80
C ASN A 64 -1.65 5.34 -3.77
N CYS A 65 -0.87 5.79 -2.80
CA CYS A 65 0.54 5.45 -2.65
C CYS A 65 0.72 3.98 -2.25
N ASP A 66 -0.19 3.47 -1.41
CA ASP A 66 -0.28 2.03 -1.13
C ASP A 66 -0.53 1.23 -2.41
N ARG A 67 -1.28 1.81 -3.37
CA ARG A 67 -1.58 1.23 -4.69
C ARG A 67 -0.53 1.49 -5.78
N ALA A 68 0.30 2.53 -5.65
CA ALA A 68 1.34 2.92 -6.61
C ALA A 68 2.69 2.24 -6.27
N MET A 69 2.95 1.19 -7.04
CA MET A 69 4.19 0.43 -7.29
C MET A 69 5.38 0.46 -6.32
N ILE A 70 5.78 -0.76 -5.95
CA ILE A 70 7.19 -1.16 -5.78
C ILE A 70 7.86 -1.09 -7.16
N SER A 71 8.91 -0.28 -7.31
CA SER A 71 9.78 -0.34 -8.49
C SER A 71 10.54 -1.67 -8.46
N ILE A 72 10.20 -2.60 -9.35
CA ILE A 72 10.94 -3.85 -9.50
C ILE A 72 12.01 -3.64 -10.58
N SER A 73 13.21 -3.22 -10.17
CA SER A 73 14.37 -3.20 -11.06
C SER A 73 14.94 -4.61 -11.19
N PHE A 74 14.45 -5.38 -12.16
CA PHE A 74 14.95 -6.73 -12.50
C PHE A 74 16.28 -6.67 -13.27
N ASN A 75 17.33 -6.09 -12.69
CA ASN A 75 18.66 -6.14 -13.28
C ASN A 75 19.67 -6.68 -12.25
N ARG A 76 20.00 -7.97 -12.41
CA ARG A 76 20.83 -8.85 -11.57
C ARG A 76 20.03 -9.59 -10.49
N ILE A 77 20.41 -10.84 -10.22
CA ILE A 77 19.85 -11.64 -9.13
C ILE A 77 20.26 -10.95 -7.82
N ASP A 78 19.39 -10.04 -7.39
CA ASP A 78 19.51 -9.33 -6.14
C ASP A 78 19.50 -10.36 -5.00
N PRO A 79 20.46 -10.37 -4.07
CA PRO A 79 20.37 -11.17 -2.85
C PRO A 79 19.00 -11.05 -2.18
N LEU A 80 18.37 -9.86 -2.24
CA LEU A 80 17.02 -9.62 -1.75
C LEU A 80 15.96 -10.49 -2.47
N PHE A 81 16.13 -10.76 -3.76
CA PHE A 81 15.26 -11.69 -4.49
C PHE A 81 15.39 -13.12 -3.96
N MET A 82 16.61 -13.57 -3.67
CA MET A 82 16.80 -14.91 -3.08
C MET A 82 16.21 -14.98 -1.67
N TYR A 83 16.43 -13.95 -0.84
CA TYR A 83 15.86 -13.90 0.51
C TYR A 83 14.32 -13.86 0.49
N THR A 84 13.72 -13.06 -0.39
CA THR A 84 12.26 -13.00 -0.52
C THR A 84 11.68 -14.31 -1.03
N GLN A 85 12.36 -15.01 -1.95
CA GLN A 85 11.93 -16.32 -2.39
C GLN A 85 12.01 -17.36 -1.25
N LEU A 86 13.11 -17.40 -0.50
CA LEU A 86 13.25 -18.29 0.66
C LEU A 86 12.21 -17.98 1.74
N LEU A 87 11.96 -16.70 2.02
CA LEU A 87 10.94 -16.26 2.97
C LEU A 87 9.55 -16.71 2.51
N LYS A 88 9.23 -16.55 1.22
CA LYS A 88 7.97 -17.01 0.63
C LYS A 88 7.81 -18.53 0.81
N GLU A 89 8.82 -19.32 0.44
CA GLU A 89 8.76 -20.79 0.62
C GLU A 89 8.60 -21.19 2.10
N ALA A 90 9.32 -20.52 3.01
CA ALA A 90 9.19 -20.76 4.44
C ALA A 90 7.76 -20.45 4.93
N LEU A 91 7.21 -19.29 4.58
CA LEU A 91 5.84 -18.90 4.95
C LEU A 91 4.78 -19.87 4.44
N LEU A 92 4.97 -20.44 3.24
CA LEU A 92 4.05 -21.42 2.66
C LEU A 92 4.11 -22.78 3.36
N GLN A 93 5.25 -23.13 3.96
CA GLN A 93 5.46 -24.40 4.67
C GLN A 93 5.08 -24.35 6.15
N ILE A 94 4.89 -23.16 6.72
CA ILE A 94 4.42 -23.02 8.09
C ILE A 94 3.04 -23.69 8.19
N GLU A 95 2.88 -24.63 9.12
CA GLU A 95 1.61 -25.23 9.49
C GLU A 95 1.16 -24.58 10.81
N ASP A 96 0.38 -23.51 10.70
CA ASP A 96 -0.13 -22.77 11.85
C ASP A 96 -1.64 -22.93 11.98
N ASP A 97 -2.13 -22.85 13.22
CA ASP A 97 -3.54 -22.67 13.51
C ASP A 97 -3.99 -21.29 13.02
N ASP A 98 -4.78 -21.27 11.94
CA ASP A 98 -5.34 -20.05 11.37
C ASP A 98 -6.16 -19.24 12.39
N ALA A 99 -6.92 -19.91 13.27
CA ALA A 99 -7.75 -19.19 14.25
C ALA A 99 -6.88 -18.43 15.25
N LYS A 100 -5.80 -19.07 15.72
CA LYS A 100 -4.79 -18.42 16.55
C LYS A 100 -4.09 -17.28 15.80
N SER A 101 -3.71 -17.51 14.55
CA SER A 101 -2.99 -16.52 13.73
C SER A 101 -3.82 -15.28 13.44
N ILE A 102 -5.13 -15.45 13.16
CA ILE A 102 -6.09 -14.36 12.98
C ILE A 102 -6.20 -13.54 14.26
N LYS A 103 -6.33 -14.20 15.42
CA LYS A 103 -6.40 -13.52 16.71
C LYS A 103 -5.12 -12.73 17.01
N GLU A 104 -3.96 -13.33 16.76
CA GLU A 104 -2.67 -12.66 16.94
C GLU A 104 -2.51 -11.44 16.02
N LEU A 105 -3.03 -11.50 14.78
CA LEU A 105 -3.05 -10.35 13.86
C LEU A 105 -3.96 -9.24 14.39
N VAL A 106 -5.17 -9.59 14.86
CA VAL A 106 -6.13 -8.62 15.42
C VAL A 106 -5.56 -7.92 16.64
N GLU A 107 -4.95 -8.67 17.57
CA GLU A 107 -4.27 -8.11 18.74
C GLU A 107 -3.12 -7.18 18.35
N TYR A 108 -2.30 -7.58 17.37
CA TYR A 108 -1.22 -6.75 16.85
C TYR A 108 -1.75 -5.43 16.28
N CYS A 109 -2.79 -5.47 15.44
CA CYS A 109 -3.38 -4.27 14.85
C CYS A 109 -4.04 -3.35 15.90
N ARG A 110 -4.66 -3.93 16.93
CA ARG A 110 -5.25 -3.18 18.05
C ARG A 110 -4.17 -2.42 18.83
N LEU A 111 -3.00 -3.01 19.05
CA LEU A 111 -1.87 -2.35 19.71
C LEU A 111 -1.26 -1.21 18.87
N GLN A 112 -1.20 -1.38 17.55
CA GLN A 112 -0.64 -0.36 16.65
C GLN A 112 -1.62 0.77 16.32
N SER A 113 -2.88 0.68 16.74
CA SER A 113 -3.96 1.62 16.35
C SER A 113 -4.11 1.75 14.82
N ASP A 114 -3.71 0.71 14.07
CA ASP A 114 -3.63 0.72 12.60
C ASP A 114 -5.02 0.54 11.93
N ALA A 115 -6.03 0.08 12.68
CA ALA A 115 -7.34 -0.28 12.14
C ALA A 115 -8.49 0.12 13.08
N SER A 116 -9.68 0.35 12.50
CA SER A 116 -10.89 0.58 13.28
C SER A 116 -11.37 -0.70 13.97
N GLU A 117 -11.87 -0.59 15.20
CA GLU A 117 -12.34 -1.75 15.99
C GLU A 117 -13.37 -2.59 15.21
N LYS A 118 -14.29 -1.94 14.49
CA LYS A 118 -15.30 -2.61 13.65
C LYS A 118 -14.68 -3.49 12.56
N THR A 119 -13.55 -3.07 11.99
CA THR A 119 -12.86 -3.86 10.96
C THR A 119 -12.14 -5.06 11.57
N LEU A 120 -11.62 -4.89 12.79
CA LEU A 120 -10.95 -5.96 13.53
C LEU A 120 -11.93 -7.06 13.93
N GLU A 121 -13.07 -6.69 14.52
CA GLU A 121 -14.17 -7.61 14.85
C GLU A 121 -14.61 -8.40 13.61
N LYS A 122 -14.79 -7.70 12.48
CA LYS A 122 -15.21 -8.33 11.22
C LYS A 122 -14.21 -9.38 10.72
N ILE A 123 -12.91 -9.13 10.85
CA ILE A 123 -11.90 -10.13 10.47
C ILE A 123 -11.94 -11.32 11.42
N GLU A 124 -12.03 -11.08 12.73
CA GLU A 124 -12.05 -12.14 13.73
C GLU A 124 -13.26 -13.09 13.52
N GLU A 125 -14.42 -12.54 13.18
CA GLU A 125 -15.67 -13.29 13.03
C GLU A 125 -15.90 -13.83 11.60
N GLU A 126 -15.59 -13.04 10.57
CA GLU A 126 -16.01 -13.32 9.19
C GLU A 126 -14.88 -13.69 8.24
N TYR A 127 -13.62 -13.79 8.71
CA TYR A 127 -12.49 -14.06 7.81
C TYR A 127 -12.72 -15.26 6.88
N ARG A 128 -13.20 -16.38 7.45
CA ARG A 128 -13.46 -17.63 6.72
C ARG A 128 -14.69 -17.60 5.81
N ASN A 129 -15.55 -16.59 5.97
CA ASN A 129 -16.77 -16.47 5.16
C ASN A 129 -16.50 -15.89 3.76
N HIS A 130 -15.31 -15.33 3.55
CA HIS A 130 -14.92 -14.69 2.30
C HIS A 130 -13.61 -15.25 1.76
N SER A 131 -13.38 -15.11 0.46
CA SER A 131 -12.11 -15.51 -0.14
C SER A 131 -10.97 -14.57 0.27
N PRO A 132 -9.71 -15.05 0.28
CA PRO A 132 -8.55 -14.20 0.53
C PRO A 132 -8.46 -12.99 -0.42
N ILE A 133 -8.84 -13.17 -1.68
CA ILE A 133 -8.88 -12.08 -2.66
C ILE A 133 -9.91 -11.03 -2.28
N TRP A 134 -11.09 -11.43 -1.79
CA TRP A 134 -12.11 -10.49 -1.34
C TRP A 134 -11.58 -9.56 -0.24
N TRP A 135 -10.86 -10.12 0.73
CA TRP A 135 -10.16 -9.35 1.77
C TRP A 135 -9.05 -8.46 1.21
N TYR A 136 -8.30 -8.96 0.23
CA TYR A 136 -7.20 -8.22 -0.40
C TYR A 136 -7.69 -7.03 -1.25
N THR A 137 -8.85 -7.14 -1.89
CA THR A 137 -9.41 -6.08 -2.75
C THR A 137 -10.42 -5.18 -2.03
N GLY A 138 -10.86 -5.58 -0.83
CA GLY A 138 -11.83 -4.83 -0.04
C GLY A 138 -11.25 -3.55 0.58
N PRO A 139 -12.11 -2.62 1.03
CA PRO A 139 -11.70 -1.37 1.66
C PRO A 139 -11.28 -1.58 3.13
N TYR A 140 -10.40 -2.55 3.38
CA TYR A 140 -9.93 -2.92 4.72
C TYR A 140 -8.40 -2.76 4.82
N PHE A 141 -7.87 -2.76 6.05
CA PHE A 141 -6.44 -2.58 6.29
C PHE A 141 -5.57 -3.73 5.76
N ILE A 142 -6.16 -4.88 5.40
CA ILE A 142 -5.42 -6.06 4.93
C ILE A 142 -4.55 -5.72 3.71
N TYR A 143 -5.09 -4.99 2.74
CA TYR A 143 -4.36 -4.59 1.55
C TYR A 143 -3.16 -3.69 1.89
N SER A 144 -3.42 -2.60 2.62
CA SER A 144 -2.41 -1.60 2.96
C SER A 144 -1.34 -2.18 3.87
N MET A 145 -1.73 -2.93 4.90
CA MET A 145 -0.81 -3.57 5.83
C MET A 145 0.10 -4.59 5.13
N LEU A 146 -0.44 -5.45 4.26
CA LEU A 146 0.37 -6.43 3.53
C LEU A 146 1.36 -5.73 2.60
N ASN A 147 0.89 -4.79 1.78
CA ASN A 147 1.76 -4.09 0.84
C ASN A 147 2.80 -3.22 1.56
N ARG A 148 2.46 -2.61 2.70
CA ARG A 148 3.41 -1.91 3.58
C ARG A 148 4.48 -2.87 4.11
N GLY A 149 4.07 -4.03 4.64
CA GLY A 149 4.98 -5.06 5.15
C GLY A 149 5.97 -5.55 4.09
N LEU A 150 5.48 -5.87 2.89
CA LEU A 150 6.30 -6.31 1.78
C LEU A 150 7.23 -5.20 1.25
N ARG A 151 6.73 -3.96 1.11
CA ARG A 151 7.51 -2.81 0.61
C ARG A 151 8.65 -2.44 1.56
N GLN A 152 8.41 -2.53 2.86
CA GLN A 152 9.39 -2.18 3.90
C GLN A 152 10.23 -3.37 4.37
N MET A 153 9.96 -4.59 3.88
CA MET A 153 10.52 -5.83 4.41
C MET A 153 10.35 -5.95 5.94
N ASN A 154 9.21 -5.48 6.45
CA ASN A 154 8.92 -5.54 7.87
C ASN A 154 8.54 -6.98 8.27
N VAL A 155 9.48 -7.67 8.91
CA VAL A 155 9.36 -9.08 9.27
C VAL A 155 8.20 -9.33 10.24
N ASP A 156 7.94 -8.43 11.19
CA ASP A 156 6.84 -8.60 12.16
C ASP A 156 5.49 -8.60 11.44
N ILE A 157 5.28 -7.66 10.51
CA ILE A 157 4.06 -7.61 9.69
C ILE A 157 3.96 -8.84 8.81
N ILE A 158 5.05 -9.22 8.13
CA ILE A 158 5.04 -10.36 7.20
C ILE A 158 4.72 -11.67 7.93
N LEU A 159 5.30 -11.89 9.12
CA LEU A 159 5.01 -13.08 9.93
C LEU A 159 3.58 -13.08 10.45
N LYS A 160 3.08 -11.95 10.99
CA LYS A 160 1.68 -11.83 11.45
C LYS A 160 0.67 -12.02 10.33
N MET A 161 1.02 -11.65 9.10
CA MET A 161 0.21 -11.86 7.91
C MET A 161 0.54 -13.19 7.19
N GLY A 162 1.38 -14.06 7.75
CA GLY A 162 1.86 -15.28 7.11
C GLY A 162 0.72 -16.21 6.67
N PHE A 163 -0.26 -16.45 7.54
CA PHE A 163 -1.47 -17.23 7.21
C PHE A 163 -2.22 -16.62 6.01
N PHE A 164 -2.35 -15.28 5.98
CA PHE A 164 -3.05 -14.57 4.92
C PHE A 164 -2.29 -14.65 3.59
N ILE A 165 -0.95 -14.48 3.62
CA ILE A 165 -0.08 -14.64 2.46
C ILE A 165 -0.22 -16.04 1.87
N ARG A 166 -0.20 -17.07 2.72
CA ARG A 166 -0.40 -18.47 2.32
C ARG A 166 -1.76 -18.68 1.65
N HIS A 167 -2.83 -18.18 2.26
CA HIS A 167 -4.18 -18.31 1.70
C HIS A 167 -4.34 -17.56 0.38
N LEU A 168 -3.81 -16.33 0.30
CA LEU A 168 -3.85 -15.52 -0.91
C LEU A 168 -3.04 -16.19 -2.04
N HIS A 169 -1.84 -16.68 -1.74
CA HIS A 169 -1.01 -17.41 -2.70
C HIS A 169 -1.72 -18.66 -3.23
N ASN A 170 -2.23 -19.51 -2.33
CA ASN A 170 -2.91 -20.75 -2.72
C ASN A 170 -4.16 -20.46 -3.58
N HIS A 171 -4.93 -19.43 -3.22
CA HIS A 171 -6.11 -19.02 -3.99
C HIS A 171 -5.74 -18.49 -5.38
N ILE A 172 -4.69 -17.66 -5.49
CA ILE A 172 -4.21 -17.16 -6.80
C ILE A 172 -3.68 -18.32 -7.66
N THR A 173 -2.92 -19.24 -7.07
CA THR A 173 -2.40 -20.42 -7.78
C THR A 173 -3.52 -21.30 -8.31
N GLU A 174 -4.58 -21.52 -7.53
CA GLU A 174 -5.74 -22.29 -7.98
C GLU A 174 -6.48 -21.58 -9.11
N LEU A 175 -6.72 -20.27 -9.01
CA LEU A 175 -7.33 -19.50 -10.10
C LEU A 175 -6.47 -19.50 -11.37
N HIS A 176 -5.15 -19.40 -11.21
CA HIS A 176 -4.22 -19.47 -12.33
C HIS A 176 -4.26 -20.83 -13.03
N ARG A 177 -4.30 -21.92 -12.25
CA ARG A 177 -4.45 -23.28 -12.78
C ARG A 177 -5.76 -23.43 -13.56
N GLN A 178 -6.87 -22.99 -12.98
CA GLN A 178 -8.18 -23.01 -13.64
C GLN A 178 -8.18 -22.19 -14.94
N GLN A 179 -7.51 -21.05 -14.96
CA GLN A 179 -7.41 -20.23 -16.15
C GLN A 179 -6.56 -20.89 -17.24
N HIS A 180 -5.43 -21.50 -16.86
CA HIS A 180 -4.53 -22.19 -17.78
C HIS A 180 -5.18 -23.44 -18.39
N ASP A 181 -5.97 -24.18 -17.60
CA ASP A 181 -6.72 -25.34 -18.08
C ASP A 181 -7.84 -24.95 -19.08
N ASN A 182 -8.34 -23.72 -19.01
CA ASN A 182 -9.50 -23.25 -19.79
C ASN A 182 -9.18 -22.27 -20.94
N MET A 183 -7.95 -21.75 -21.09
CA MET A 183 -7.58 -20.80 -22.16
C MET A 183 -6.20 -21.05 -22.77
N PRO A 184 -5.99 -20.76 -24.08
CA PRO A 184 -4.70 -20.96 -24.73
C PRO A 184 -3.66 -19.88 -24.33
N THR A 185 -2.64 -20.31 -23.58
CA THR A 185 -1.23 -19.85 -23.41
C THR A 185 -0.85 -18.36 -23.32
N LYS A 186 -1.70 -17.37 -23.62
CA LYS A 186 -1.30 -15.95 -23.56
C LYS A 186 -2.41 -15.03 -23.07
N LEU A 187 -2.28 -14.59 -21.81
CA LEU A 187 -3.14 -13.56 -21.22
C LEU A 187 -2.45 -12.19 -21.38
N GLN A 188 -3.06 -11.31 -22.17
CA GLN A 188 -2.64 -9.91 -22.24
C GLN A 188 -3.41 -9.10 -21.19
N VAL A 189 -2.68 -8.41 -20.31
CA VAL A 189 -3.25 -7.53 -19.28
C VAL A 189 -2.74 -6.11 -19.48
N PHE A 190 -3.57 -5.13 -19.16
CA PHE A 190 -3.20 -3.71 -19.16
C PHE A 190 -3.30 -3.20 -17.73
N ARG A 191 -2.30 -2.42 -17.30
CA ARG A 191 -2.32 -1.73 -16.01
C ARG A 191 -2.03 -0.24 -16.25
N GLY A 192 -2.70 0.64 -15.52
CA GLY A 192 -2.37 2.06 -15.50
C GLY A 192 -0.94 2.25 -14.98
N GLN A 193 -0.19 3.16 -15.61
CA GLN A 193 1.07 3.67 -15.06
C GLN A 193 0.80 4.89 -14.20
#